data_AF-A0A7C4L1V6-F1
#
_entry.id   AF-A0A7C4L1V6-F1
#
_cell.length_a   1.000
_cell.length_b   1.000
_cell.length_c   1.000
_cell.angle_alpha   90.00
_cell.angle_beta   90.00
_cell.angle_gamma   90.00
#
_symmetry.space_group_name_H-M   'P 1'
#
loop_
_entity.id
_entity.type
_entity.pdbx_description
1 polymer ?
#
loop_
_entity_poly.entity_id
_entity_poly.type
_entity_poly.pdbx_seq_one_letter_code
_entity_poly.pdbx_strand_id
1 'polypeptide(L)'
;MVFRKEQIIVNFITSLILVVRNFFLLIFYPYKTMRKISLEKDHWQILIIFLLVFFYFKLSYFLKDNPYPASFTFFAFLINFFLTAGFFYFLSKLIKKNDNSASFKSLFFSLSYSLFPTLIWFESVSLLYLILPPPRTTSILGVSFSIFFIAYSLSLLLWKLILVFLAIRFSLRLSFYQILYLWFLYLIWFIPYSILLYQVKLFRVPFI
;
A
#
# COMPACT_ATOMS: atom_id res chain seq x y z
N MET A 1 24.45 1.05 25.53
CA MET A 1 23.04 1.48 25.69
C MET A 1 22.23 0.30 26.20
N VAL A 2 21.86 0.31 27.49
CA VAL A 2 20.96 -0.71 28.05
C VAL A 2 19.54 -0.35 27.61
N PHE A 3 19.08 -0.89 26.48
CA PHE A 3 17.67 -0.80 26.10
C PHE A 3 16.86 -1.56 27.16
N ARG A 4 16.24 -0.84 28.09
CA ARG A 4 15.26 -1.44 29.02
C ARG A 4 14.10 -1.96 28.16
N LYS A 5 13.80 -3.25 28.29
CA LYS A 5 12.70 -3.93 27.55
C LYS A 5 11.39 -3.14 27.63
N GLU A 6 11.13 -2.48 28.76
CA GLU A 6 9.98 -1.60 28.99
C GLU A 6 9.86 -0.48 27.94
N GLN A 7 10.97 0.15 27.55
CA GLN A 7 10.95 1.22 26.54
C GLN A 7 10.57 0.72 25.15
N ILE A 8 10.95 -0.51 24.79
CA ILE A 8 10.59 -1.12 23.50
C ILE A 8 9.08 -1.35 23.44
N ILE A 9 8.51 -1.90 24.53
CA ILE A 9 7.06 -2.17 24.62
C ILE A 9 6.26 -0.88 24.55
N VAL A 10 6.65 0.14 25.32
CA VAL A 10 5.97 1.45 25.32
C VAL A 10 6.04 2.10 23.93
N ASN A 11 7.21 2.07 23.28
CA ASN A 11 7.36 2.60 21.92
C ASN A 11 6.44 1.86 20.94
N PHE A 12 6.44 0.53 20.96
CA PHE A 12 5.60 -0.28 20.07
C PHE A 12 4.11 0.02 20.25
N ILE A 13 3.62 0.07 21.50
CA ILE A 13 2.21 0.38 21.80
C ILE A 13 1.87 1.79 21.34
N THR A 14 2.76 2.76 21.58
CA THR A 14 2.56 4.15 21.15
C THR A 14 2.46 4.22 19.62
N SER A 15 3.36 3.55 18.90
CA SER A 15 3.34 3.48 17.44
C SER A 15 2.08 2.80 16.91
N LEU A 16 1.58 1.75 17.58
CA LEU A 16 0.34 1.08 17.21
C LEU A 16 -0.86 2.03 17.33
N ILE A 17 -0.97 2.77 18.44
CA ILE A 17 -2.02 3.79 18.62
C ILE A 17 -1.91 4.87 17.54
N LEU A 18 -0.69 5.30 17.20
CA LEU A 18 -0.47 6.29 16.15
C LEU A 18 -0.88 5.78 14.76
N VAL A 19 -0.56 4.52 14.43
CA VAL A 19 -0.98 3.89 13.16
C VAL A 19 -2.50 3.84 13.06
N VAL A 20 -3.19 3.35 14.10
CA VAL A 20 -4.66 3.27 14.14
C VAL A 20 -5.29 4.66 14.00
N ARG A 21 -4.78 5.65 14.73
CA ARG A 21 -5.24 7.05 14.62
C ARG A 21 -5.03 7.58 13.21
N ASN A 22 -3.86 7.36 12.61
CA ASN A 22 -3.53 7.86 11.29
C ASN A 22 -4.38 7.18 10.21
N PHE A 23 -4.67 5.88 10.33
CA PHE A 23 -5.62 5.17 9.46
C PHE A 23 -7.02 5.80 9.50
N PHE A 24 -7.55 6.06 10.70
CA PHE A 24 -8.83 6.74 10.83
C PHE A 24 -8.80 8.14 10.19
N LEU A 25 -7.75 8.92 10.46
CA LEU A 25 -7.59 10.27 9.89
C LEU A 25 -7.33 10.28 8.38
N LEU A 26 -6.86 9.19 7.77
CA LEU A 26 -6.70 9.08 6.32
C LEU A 26 -8.05 8.93 5.60
N ILE A 27 -9.09 8.44 6.29
CA ILE A 27 -10.45 8.34 5.76
C ILE A 27 -11.07 9.74 5.68
N PHE A 28 -11.01 10.51 6.77
CA PHE A 28 -11.70 11.81 6.86
C PHE A 28 -10.88 13.00 6.32
N TYR A 29 -9.56 12.99 6.53
CA TYR A 29 -8.68 14.13 6.23
C TYR A 29 -7.40 13.71 5.49
N PRO A 30 -7.49 13.00 4.35
CA PRO A 30 -6.33 12.39 3.68
C PRO A 30 -5.21 13.38 3.39
N TYR A 31 -5.54 14.61 2.95
CA TYR A 31 -4.56 15.65 2.64
C TYR A 31 -3.74 16.08 3.86
N LYS A 32 -4.40 16.48 4.95
CA LYS A 32 -3.75 16.96 6.18
C LYS A 32 -2.94 15.83 6.82
N THR A 33 -3.50 14.63 6.82
CA THR A 33 -2.88 13.45 7.44
C THR A 33 -1.65 12.99 6.67
N MET A 34 -1.70 12.90 5.34
CA MET A 34 -0.52 12.53 4.54
C MET A 34 0.61 13.55 4.67
N ARG A 35 0.30 14.85 4.72
CA ARG A 35 1.30 15.89 4.99
C ARG A 35 1.98 15.72 6.35
N LYS A 36 1.24 15.27 7.36
CA LYS A 36 1.80 14.99 8.68
C LYS A 36 2.66 13.72 8.66
N ILE A 37 2.14 12.63 8.07
CA ILE A 37 2.84 11.34 7.95
C ILE A 37 4.20 11.51 7.25
N SER A 38 4.28 12.35 6.21
CA SER A 38 5.53 12.59 5.49
C SER A 38 6.63 13.20 6.37
N LEU A 39 6.29 13.78 7.53
CA LEU A 39 7.23 14.37 8.48
C LEU A 39 7.51 13.45 9.69
N GLU A 40 6.83 12.31 9.78
CA GLU A 40 7.01 11.36 10.88
C GLU A 40 8.40 10.71 10.84
N LYS A 41 8.89 10.31 12.02
CA LYS A 41 10.23 9.72 12.18
C LYS A 41 10.21 8.32 12.79
N ASP A 42 9.07 7.88 13.30
CA ASP A 42 8.91 6.66 14.08
C ASP A 42 8.77 5.41 13.21
N HIS A 43 9.86 4.69 13.05
CA HIS A 43 9.96 3.54 12.14
C HIS A 43 9.11 2.33 12.58
N TRP A 44 8.73 2.25 13.86
CA TRP A 44 7.85 1.20 14.36
C TRP A 44 6.48 1.21 13.66
N GLN A 45 6.00 2.38 13.24
CA GLN A 45 4.74 2.50 12.49
C GLN A 45 4.79 1.72 11.18
N ILE A 46 5.88 1.83 10.43
CA ILE A 46 6.05 1.10 9.15
C ILE A 46 6.15 -0.39 9.41
N LEU A 47 6.90 -0.80 10.45
CA LEU A 47 7.00 -2.20 10.83
C LEU A 47 5.61 -2.79 11.12
N ILE A 48 4.77 -2.08 11.86
CA ILE A 48 3.39 -2.51 12.15
C ILE A 48 2.58 -2.65 10.84
N ILE A 49 2.66 -1.69 9.92
CA ILE A 49 1.95 -1.76 8.63
C ILE A 49 2.42 -2.97 7.81
N PHE A 50 3.73 -3.21 7.74
CA PHE A 50 4.28 -4.36 7.01
C PHE A 50 3.93 -5.69 7.69
N LEU A 51 3.83 -5.70 9.01
CA LEU A 51 3.39 -6.86 9.77
C LEU A 51 1.91 -7.18 9.45
N LEU A 52 1.04 -6.18 9.31
CA LEU A 52 -0.33 -6.37 8.82
C LEU A 52 -0.36 -6.97 7.41
N VAL A 53 0.48 -6.45 6.48
CA VAL A 53 0.62 -7.03 5.13
C VAL A 53 1.09 -8.48 5.19
N PHE A 54 2.04 -8.80 6.05
CA PHE A 54 2.53 -10.17 6.25
C PHE A 54 1.43 -11.10 6.77
N PHE A 55 0.63 -10.65 7.75
CA PHE A 55 -0.51 -11.43 8.24
C PHE A 55 -1.54 -11.69 7.15
N TYR A 56 -1.82 -10.69 6.30
CA TYR A 56 -2.68 -10.90 5.14
C TYR A 56 -2.13 -11.98 4.20
N PHE A 57 -0.83 -11.95 3.86
CA PHE A 57 -0.23 -12.99 3.02
C PHE A 57 -0.33 -14.38 3.65
N LYS A 58 -0.13 -14.47 4.96
CA LYS A 58 -0.28 -15.72 5.71
C LYS A 58 -1.73 -16.22 5.64
N LEU A 59 -2.71 -15.36 5.85
CA LEU A 59 -4.14 -15.69 5.75
C LEU A 59 -4.52 -16.11 4.33
N SER A 60 -4.07 -15.37 3.31
CA SER A 60 -4.28 -15.70 1.90
C SER A 60 -3.68 -17.04 1.49
N TYR A 61 -2.52 -17.41 2.04
CA TYR A 61 -1.90 -18.73 1.81
C TYR A 61 -2.70 -19.88 2.41
N PHE A 62 -3.35 -19.68 3.57
CA PHE A 62 -4.24 -20.69 4.14
C PHE A 62 -5.58 -20.80 3.40
N LEU A 63 -6.10 -19.69 2.88
CA LEU A 63 -7.40 -19.67 2.20
C LEU A 63 -7.34 -20.08 0.72
N LYS A 64 -6.19 -19.93 0.07
CA LYS A 64 -6.01 -20.19 -1.36
C LYS A 64 -4.85 -21.14 -1.52
N ASP A 65 -5.02 -22.14 -2.39
CA ASP A 65 -3.94 -23.04 -2.84
C ASP A 65 -2.92 -22.26 -3.69
N ASN A 66 -2.14 -21.41 -3.03
CA ASN A 66 -1.09 -20.62 -3.63
C ASN A 66 0.17 -21.49 -3.77
N PRO A 67 0.83 -21.47 -4.93
CA PRO A 67 2.00 -22.30 -5.18
C PRO A 67 3.23 -21.86 -4.36
N TYR A 68 3.24 -20.63 -3.83
CA TYR A 68 4.37 -20.07 -3.09
C TYR A 68 4.05 -19.87 -1.61
N PRO A 69 5.00 -20.12 -0.69
CA PRO A 69 4.84 -19.83 0.72
C PRO A 69 4.58 -18.34 1.00
N ALA A 70 3.80 -18.04 2.04
CA ALA A 70 3.49 -16.67 2.45
C ALA A 70 4.73 -15.78 2.66
N SER A 71 5.80 -16.34 3.22
CA SER A 71 7.07 -15.62 3.43
C SER A 71 7.69 -15.19 2.10
N PHE A 72 7.67 -16.05 1.09
CA PHE A 72 8.21 -15.74 -0.24
C PHE A 72 7.40 -14.63 -0.92
N THR A 73 6.07 -14.71 -0.87
CA THR A 73 5.20 -13.66 -1.43
C THR A 73 5.37 -12.32 -0.71
N PHE A 74 5.60 -12.35 0.61
CA PHE A 74 5.90 -11.14 1.38
C PHE A 74 7.26 -10.52 1.00
N PHE A 75 8.30 -11.34 0.82
CA PHE A 75 9.59 -10.86 0.32
C PHE A 75 9.47 -10.25 -1.08
N ALA A 76 8.72 -10.89 -1.98
CA ALA A 76 8.43 -10.33 -3.29
C ALA A 76 7.69 -8.99 -3.18
N PHE A 77 6.73 -8.87 -2.26
CA PHE A 77 6.05 -7.60 -1.97
C PHE A 77 7.04 -6.52 -1.51
N LEU A 78 7.96 -6.84 -0.60
CA LEU A 78 8.98 -5.89 -0.16
C LEU A 78 9.83 -5.41 -1.34
N ILE A 79 10.30 -6.33 -2.20
CA ILE A 79 11.07 -5.97 -3.40
C ILE A 79 10.26 -5.03 -4.30
N ASN A 80 8.98 -5.35 -4.56
CA ASN A 80 8.08 -4.52 -5.35
C ASN A 80 7.88 -3.12 -4.74
N PHE A 81 7.70 -3.06 -3.42
CA PHE A 81 7.51 -1.82 -2.68
C PHE A 81 8.77 -0.95 -2.74
N PHE A 82 9.95 -1.52 -2.50
CA PHE A 82 11.23 -0.81 -2.60
C PHE A 82 11.54 -0.37 -4.03
N LEU A 83 11.23 -1.20 -5.03
CA LEU A 83 11.34 -0.86 -6.44
C LEU A 83 10.47 0.36 -6.80
N THR A 84 9.22 0.39 -6.31
CA THR A 84 8.31 1.51 -6.53
C THR A 84 8.79 2.78 -5.83
N ALA A 85 9.15 2.69 -4.54
CA ALA A 85 9.68 3.82 -3.80
C ALA A 85 10.99 4.35 -4.42
N GLY A 86 11.87 3.43 -4.83
CA GLY A 86 13.12 3.72 -5.52
C GLY A 86 12.88 4.43 -6.84
N PHE A 87 11.99 3.90 -7.69
CA PHE A 87 11.61 4.49 -8.97
C PHE A 87 11.21 5.96 -8.81
N PHE A 88 10.22 6.24 -7.96
CA PHE A 88 9.76 7.62 -7.76
C PHE A 88 10.86 8.52 -7.19
N TYR A 89 11.66 8.03 -6.24
CA TYR A 89 12.73 8.80 -5.65
C TYR A 89 13.84 9.14 -6.67
N PHE A 90 14.36 8.15 -7.40
CA PHE A 90 15.43 8.37 -8.38
C PHE A 90 14.98 9.29 -9.50
N LEU A 91 13.80 9.06 -10.08
CA LEU A 91 13.29 9.87 -11.17
C LEU A 91 12.97 11.30 -10.72
N SER A 92 12.47 11.48 -9.49
CA SER A 92 12.26 12.82 -8.93
C SER A 92 13.56 13.61 -8.77
N LYS A 93 14.68 12.95 -8.42
CA LYS A 93 16.00 13.57 -8.34
C LYS A 93 16.52 13.99 -9.70
N LEU A 94 16.24 13.22 -10.77
CA LEU A 94 16.61 13.61 -12.12
C LEU A 94 15.85 14.86 -12.60
N ILE A 95 14.56 14.95 -12.26
CA ILE A 95 13.73 16.13 -12.59
C ILE A 95 14.17 17.37 -11.80
N LYS A 96 14.52 17.19 -10.52
CA LYS A 96 14.92 18.28 -9.61
C LYS A 96 16.40 18.19 -9.21
N LYS A 97 17.29 18.30 -10.19
CA LYS A 97 18.75 18.12 -10.03
C LYS A 97 19.40 18.96 -8.92
N ASN A 98 18.82 20.10 -8.53
CA ASN A 98 19.35 21.04 -7.53
C ASN A 98 18.56 21.13 -6.21
N ASP A 99 17.47 20.38 -6.03
CA ASP A 99 16.61 20.50 -4.85
C ASP A 99 16.82 19.33 -3.88
N ASN A 100 17.56 19.56 -2.80
CA ASN A 100 17.79 18.58 -1.74
C ASN A 100 16.54 18.29 -0.86
N SER A 101 15.38 18.85 -1.20
CA SER A 101 14.16 18.67 -0.40
C SER A 101 13.51 17.29 -0.55
N ALA A 102 13.91 16.49 -1.53
CA ALA A 102 13.40 15.12 -1.71
C ALA A 102 13.98 14.16 -0.66
N SER A 103 13.13 13.65 0.23
CA SER A 103 13.53 12.69 1.27
C SER A 103 12.98 11.30 0.99
N PHE A 104 13.88 10.33 0.77
CA PHE A 104 13.50 8.93 0.61
C PHE A 104 12.75 8.41 1.85
N LYS A 105 13.18 8.80 3.05
CA LYS A 105 12.50 8.43 4.31
C LYS A 105 11.05 8.92 4.31
N SER A 106 10.83 10.19 3.96
CA SER A 106 9.49 10.78 3.86
C SER A 106 8.58 10.01 2.88
N LEU A 107 9.15 9.65 1.71
CA LEU A 107 8.46 8.88 0.69
C LEU A 107 8.10 7.48 1.18
N PHE A 108 9.06 6.80 1.81
CA PHE A 108 8.88 5.46 2.36
C PHE A 108 7.78 5.41 3.42
N PHE A 109 7.73 6.40 4.33
CA PHE A 109 6.64 6.54 5.31
C PHE A 109 5.29 6.75 4.63
N SER A 110 5.19 7.75 3.75
CA SER A 110 3.93 8.11 3.12
C SER A 110 3.40 7.00 2.20
N LEU A 111 4.29 6.32 1.46
CA LEU A 111 3.93 5.17 0.65
C LEU A 111 3.48 3.97 1.51
N SER A 112 4.11 3.73 2.66
CA SER A 112 3.67 2.65 3.57
C SER A 112 2.24 2.88 4.03
N TYR A 113 1.88 4.11 4.39
CA TYR A 113 0.50 4.46 4.74
C TYR A 113 -0.48 4.42 3.57
N SER A 114 0.00 4.60 2.33
CA SER A 114 -0.83 4.45 1.13
C SER A 114 -1.25 2.99 0.85
N LEU A 115 -0.68 2.01 1.56
CA LEU A 115 -1.11 0.61 1.50
C LEU A 115 -2.45 0.37 2.21
N PHE A 116 -2.94 1.33 2.99
CA PHE A 116 -4.14 1.16 3.81
C PHE A 116 -5.41 0.77 3.01
N PRO A 117 -5.75 1.44 1.90
CA PRO A 117 -6.90 1.03 1.07
C PRO A 117 -6.72 -0.39 0.52
N THR A 118 -5.49 -0.77 0.17
CA THR A 118 -5.17 -2.12 -0.31
C THR A 118 -5.38 -3.17 0.79
N LEU A 119 -4.96 -2.88 2.03
CA LEU A 119 -5.21 -3.75 3.18
C LEU A 119 -6.70 -3.94 3.42
N ILE A 120 -7.49 -2.85 3.40
CA ILE A 120 -8.95 -2.93 3.55
C ILE A 120 -9.57 -3.80 2.44
N TRP A 121 -9.15 -3.59 1.19
CA TRP A 121 -9.63 -4.37 0.05
C TRP A 121 -9.31 -5.86 0.22
N PHE A 122 -8.07 -6.19 0.58
CA PHE A 122 -7.60 -7.54 0.78
C PHE A 122 -8.34 -8.29 1.91
N GLU A 123 -8.52 -7.64 3.06
CA GLU A 123 -9.29 -8.23 4.16
C GLU A 123 -10.74 -8.44 3.76
N SER A 124 -11.34 -7.45 3.08
CA SER A 124 -12.73 -7.55 2.61
C SER A 124 -12.93 -8.68 1.62
N VAL A 125 -12.02 -8.85 0.65
CA VAL A 125 -12.08 -9.95 -0.32
C VAL A 125 -11.89 -11.30 0.36
N SER A 126 -11.00 -11.39 1.36
CA SER A 126 -10.76 -12.63 2.07
C SER A 126 -11.95 -13.03 2.96
N LEU A 127 -12.58 -12.06 3.62
CA LEU A 127 -13.82 -12.26 4.38
C LEU A 127 -14.99 -12.63 3.47
N LEU A 128 -15.15 -11.94 2.33
CA LEU A 128 -16.17 -12.28 1.35
C LEU A 128 -15.95 -13.68 0.78
N TYR A 129 -14.71 -14.10 0.52
CA TYR A 129 -14.42 -15.46 0.05
C TYR A 129 -14.85 -16.54 1.06
N LEU A 130 -14.73 -16.26 2.37
CA LEU A 130 -15.17 -17.15 3.43
C LEU A 130 -16.69 -17.21 3.58
N ILE A 131 -17.38 -16.07 3.49
CA ILE A 131 -18.82 -15.96 3.78
C ILE A 131 -19.68 -16.23 2.54
N LEU A 132 -19.24 -15.72 1.39
CA LEU A 132 -19.94 -15.73 0.10
C LEU A 132 -18.94 -16.06 -1.01
N PRO A 133 -18.61 -17.34 -1.23
CA PRO A 133 -17.79 -17.71 -2.38
C PRO A 133 -18.45 -17.14 -3.63
N PRO A 134 -17.69 -16.46 -4.51
CA PRO A 134 -18.24 -15.56 -5.52
C PRO A 134 -19.30 -16.28 -6.35
N PRO A 135 -20.59 -15.89 -6.25
CA PRO A 135 -21.62 -16.52 -7.04
C PRO A 135 -21.46 -16.04 -8.48
N ARG A 136 -20.90 -16.89 -9.35
CA ARG A 136 -20.93 -16.69 -10.80
C ARG A 136 -22.31 -17.05 -11.36
N THR A 137 -23.36 -16.56 -10.72
CA THR A 137 -24.74 -16.84 -11.10
C THR A 137 -25.34 -15.59 -11.74
N THR A 138 -26.15 -15.79 -12.78
CA THR A 138 -26.92 -14.72 -13.46
C THR A 138 -28.18 -14.32 -12.68
N SER A 139 -28.30 -14.74 -11.42
CA SER A 139 -29.41 -14.36 -10.54
C SER A 139 -29.37 -12.86 -10.23
N ILE A 140 -30.54 -12.26 -9.95
CA ILE A 140 -30.65 -10.83 -9.60
C ILE A 140 -29.74 -10.49 -8.41
N LEU A 141 -29.72 -11.33 -7.37
CA LEU A 141 -28.83 -11.17 -6.21
C LEU A 141 -27.35 -11.23 -6.59
N GLY A 142 -26.95 -12.15 -7.49
CA GLY A 142 -25.58 -12.27 -7.97
C GLY A 142 -25.13 -11.06 -8.78
N VAL A 143 -26.00 -10.52 -9.64
CA VAL A 143 -25.74 -9.29 -10.41
C VAL A 143 -25.62 -8.08 -9.49
N SER A 144 -26.55 -7.88 -8.55
CA SER A 144 -26.49 -6.79 -7.57
C SER A 144 -25.22 -6.85 -6.72
N PHE A 145 -24.84 -8.04 -6.24
CA PHE A 145 -23.59 -8.22 -5.50
C PHE A 145 -22.36 -7.87 -6.35
N SER A 146 -22.35 -8.29 -7.62
CA SER A 146 -21.25 -7.99 -8.55
C SER A 146 -21.10 -6.49 -8.78
N ILE A 147 -22.20 -5.76 -9.00
CA ILE A 147 -22.20 -4.31 -9.15
C ILE A 147 -21.66 -3.64 -7.87
N PHE A 148 -22.16 -4.04 -6.70
CA PHE A 148 -21.69 -3.52 -5.41
C PHE A 148 -20.19 -3.76 -5.22
N PHE A 149 -19.72 -4.99 -5.46
CA PHE A 149 -18.32 -5.36 -5.30
C PHE A 149 -17.38 -4.60 -6.25
N ILE A 150 -17.80 -4.39 -7.50
CA ILE A 150 -17.04 -3.60 -8.48
C ILE A 150 -16.98 -2.14 -8.03
N ALA A 151 -18.10 -1.55 -7.63
CA ALA A 151 -18.14 -0.16 -7.14
C ALA A 151 -17.27 0.04 -5.89
N TYR A 152 -17.33 -0.90 -4.95
CA TYR A 152 -16.49 -0.94 -3.75
C TYR A 152 -14.99 -1.01 -4.11
N SER A 153 -14.61 -1.94 -4.99
CA SER A 153 -13.23 -2.12 -5.43
C SER A 153 -12.70 -0.88 -6.15
N LEU A 154 -13.51 -0.27 -7.02
CA LEU A 154 -13.16 0.95 -7.74
C LEU A 154 -12.99 2.14 -6.78
N SER A 155 -13.87 2.28 -5.79
CA SER A 155 -13.76 3.31 -4.75
C SER A 155 -12.44 3.20 -3.97
N LEU A 156 -12.07 2.00 -3.53
CA LEU A 156 -10.79 1.77 -2.84
C LEU A 156 -9.58 1.99 -3.74
N LEU A 157 -9.66 1.62 -5.02
CA LEU A 157 -8.60 1.89 -5.99
C LEU A 157 -8.39 3.40 -6.19
N LEU A 158 -9.46 4.18 -6.36
CA LEU A 158 -9.38 5.63 -6.47
C LEU A 158 -8.80 6.26 -5.20
N TRP A 159 -9.22 5.78 -4.02
CA TRP A 159 -8.66 6.23 -2.75
C TRP A 159 -7.16 5.93 -2.65
N LYS A 160 -6.72 4.73 -3.06
CA LYS A 160 -5.30 4.36 -3.15
C LYS A 160 -4.54 5.34 -4.06
N LEU A 161 -5.05 5.63 -5.26
CA LEU A 161 -4.41 6.56 -6.19
C LEU A 161 -4.27 7.96 -5.59
N ILE A 162 -5.30 8.45 -4.89
CA ILE A 162 -5.24 9.75 -4.18
C ILE A 162 -4.14 9.70 -3.10
N LEU A 163 -4.07 8.64 -2.30
CA LEU A 163 -3.05 8.52 -1.25
C LEU A 163 -1.63 8.43 -1.82
N VAL A 164 -1.42 7.67 -2.90
CA VAL A 164 -0.11 7.60 -3.58
C VAL A 164 0.27 8.94 -4.17
N PHE A 165 -0.67 9.64 -4.82
CA PHE A 165 -0.45 10.99 -5.33
C PHE A 165 -0.01 11.94 -4.20
N LEU A 166 -0.71 11.96 -3.07
CA LEU A 166 -0.36 12.79 -1.91
C LEU A 166 0.98 12.38 -1.30
N ALA A 167 1.27 11.08 -1.22
CA ALA A 167 2.55 10.57 -0.73
C ALA A 167 3.72 11.10 -1.56
N ILE A 168 3.63 11.01 -2.89
CA ILE A 168 4.64 11.55 -3.80
C ILE A 168 4.73 13.08 -3.67
N ARG A 169 3.58 13.77 -3.66
CA ARG A 169 3.51 15.24 -3.57
C ARG A 169 4.21 15.78 -2.33
N PHE A 170 3.89 15.27 -1.14
CA PHE A 170 4.45 15.82 0.10
C PHE A 170 5.88 15.37 0.36
N SER A 171 6.24 14.16 -0.05
CA SER A 171 7.57 13.61 0.21
C SER A 171 8.64 14.13 -0.74
N LEU A 172 8.28 14.37 -2.01
CA LEU A 172 9.19 14.81 -3.06
C LEU A 172 8.96 16.27 -3.48
N ARG A 173 7.91 16.91 -2.94
CA ARG A 173 7.55 18.33 -3.18
C ARG A 173 7.41 18.66 -4.67
N LEU A 174 6.89 17.72 -5.45
CA LEU A 174 6.71 17.86 -6.90
C LEU A 174 5.43 18.63 -7.23
N SER A 175 5.44 19.31 -8.37
CA SER A 175 4.23 19.92 -8.93
C SER A 175 3.30 18.86 -9.50
N PHE A 176 2.02 19.21 -9.71
CA PHE A 176 1.02 18.28 -10.24
C PHE A 176 1.44 17.64 -11.57
N TYR A 177 1.91 18.45 -12.52
CA TYR A 177 2.34 17.97 -13.84
C TYR A 177 3.57 17.07 -13.77
N GLN A 178 4.51 17.34 -12.87
CA GLN A 178 5.67 16.48 -12.65
C GLN A 178 5.22 15.11 -12.10
N ILE A 179 4.26 15.08 -11.19
CA ILE A 179 3.71 13.83 -10.65
C ILE A 179 3.01 13.03 -11.74
N LEU A 180 2.19 13.67 -12.59
CA LEU A 180 1.54 13.01 -13.72
C LEU A 180 2.57 12.41 -14.69
N TYR A 181 3.63 13.13 -15.01
CA TYR A 181 4.72 12.63 -15.85
C TYR A 181 5.41 11.41 -15.23
N LEU A 182 5.72 11.45 -13.93
CA LEU A 182 6.28 10.31 -13.20
C LEU A 182 5.34 9.10 -13.21
N TRP A 183 4.04 9.32 -13.05
CA TRP A 183 3.03 8.26 -13.13
C TRP A 183 3.00 7.60 -14.50
N PHE A 184 3.03 8.39 -15.57
CA PHE A 184 3.07 7.87 -16.92
C PHE A 184 4.31 6.99 -17.17
N LEU A 185 5.49 7.47 -16.76
CA LEU A 185 6.72 6.68 -16.85
C LEU A 185 6.68 5.42 -15.98
N TYR A 186 6.08 5.51 -14.78
CA TYR A 186 5.90 4.36 -13.90
C TYR A 186 5.04 3.30 -14.57
N LEU A 187 3.92 3.67 -15.18
CA LEU A 187 3.00 2.74 -15.85
C LEU A 187 3.64 2.02 -17.03
N ILE A 188 4.46 2.71 -17.84
CA ILE A 188 5.17 2.10 -18.98
C ILE A 188 6.01 0.91 -18.54
N TRP A 189 6.71 1.04 -17.42
CA TRP A 189 7.56 -0.01 -16.89
C TRP A 189 6.79 -1.03 -16.02
N PHE A 190 5.84 -0.55 -15.21
CA PHE A 190 5.11 -1.36 -14.25
C PHE A 190 4.11 -2.30 -14.91
N ILE A 191 3.45 -1.90 -16.01
CA ILE A 191 2.46 -2.76 -16.70
C ILE A 191 3.13 -4.06 -17.21
N PRO A 192 4.21 -4.04 -18.01
CA PRO A 192 4.89 -5.26 -18.44
C PRO A 192 5.36 -6.12 -17.26
N TYR A 193 5.91 -5.48 -16.23
CA TYR A 193 6.38 -6.17 -15.02
C TYR A 193 5.23 -6.86 -14.26
N SER A 194 4.07 -6.21 -14.15
CA SER A 194 2.88 -6.77 -13.50
C SER A 194 2.32 -7.97 -14.26
N ILE A 195 2.35 -7.95 -15.59
CA ILE A 195 1.94 -9.08 -16.45
C ILE A 195 2.85 -10.29 -16.20
N LEU A 196 4.17 -10.07 -16.09
CA LEU A 196 5.13 -11.13 -15.80
C LEU A 196 4.85 -11.76 -14.42
N LEU A 197 4.62 -10.94 -13.39
CA LEU A 197 4.27 -11.42 -12.05
C LEU A 197 2.96 -12.22 -12.01
N TYR A 198 1.98 -11.83 -12.85
CA TYR A 198 0.74 -12.55 -13.02
C TYR A 198 0.95 -13.92 -13.68
N GLN A 199 1.74 -13.99 -14.75
CA GLN A 199 2.06 -15.23 -15.46
C GLN A 199 2.79 -16.24 -14.57
N VAL A 200 3.70 -15.77 -13.72
CA VAL A 200 4.43 -16.60 -12.74
C VAL A 200 3.54 -17.02 -11.56
N LYS A 201 2.27 -16.57 -11.53
CA LYS A 201 1.28 -16.81 -10.46
C LYS A 201 1.71 -16.29 -9.09
N LEU A 202 2.67 -15.35 -9.06
CA LEU A 202 3.20 -14.79 -7.81
C LEU A 202 2.20 -13.78 -7.23
N PHE A 203 1.66 -12.91 -8.09
CA PHE A 203 0.59 -11.97 -7.73
C PHE A 203 -0.54 -12.05 -8.75
N ARG A 204 -1.66 -12.67 -8.37
CA ARG A 204 -2.88 -12.69 -9.21
C ARG A 204 -3.62 -11.35 -9.20
N VAL A 205 -3.36 -10.53 -8.18
CA VAL A 205 -3.84 -9.15 -8.06
C VAL A 205 -2.61 -8.28 -7.80
N PRO A 206 -2.36 -7.23 -8.59
CA PRO A 206 -1.19 -6.37 -8.39
C PRO A 206 -1.27 -5.66 -7.03
N PHE A 207 -0.22 -5.79 -6.23
CA PHE A 207 -0.14 -5.23 -4.87
C PHE A 207 0.11 -3.71 -4.86
N ILE A 208 0.48 -3.14 -6.00
CA ILE A 208 0.86 -1.73 -6.16
C ILE A 208 0.01 -1.11 -7.27
#